data_AF-A0A4U6S6Y0-F1
#
_entry.id   AF-A0A4U6S6Y0-F1
#
_cell.length_a   1.000
_cell.length_b   1.000
_cell.length_c   1.000
_cell.angle_alpha   90.00
_cell.angle_beta   90.00
_cell.angle_gamma   90.00
#
_symmetry.space_group_name_H-M   'P 1'
#
loop_
_entity.id
_entity.type
_entity.pdbx_description
1 polymer ?
#
loop_
_entity_poly.entity_id
_entity_poly.type
_entity_poly.pdbx_seq_one_letter_code
_entity_poly.pdbx_strand_id
1 'polypeptide(L)' 'MKKTDVTCSNCGAGFRRIELWSKPGDKGEYHCPVCDSALEVFDGTKLIAYRLTIQPSTRALVN' A
#
# COMPACT_ATOMS: atom_id res chain seq x y z
N MET A 1 -5.98 -15.08 7.43
CA MET A 1 -5.88 -13.68 6.96
C MET A 1 -4.87 -12.98 7.84
N LYS A 2 -3.89 -12.28 7.25
CA LYS A 2 -2.88 -11.51 7.99
C LYS A 2 -3.11 -10.02 7.73
N LYS A 3 -2.98 -9.19 8.77
CA LYS A 3 -3.06 -7.73 8.68
C LYS A 3 -1.72 -7.14 9.11
N THR A 4 -1.18 -6.22 8.32
CA THR A 4 0.05 -5.49 8.63
C THR A 4 -0.13 -4.03 8.24
N ASP A 5 0.71 -3.16 8.76
CA ASP A 5 0.76 -1.76 8.34
C ASP A 5 1.95 -1.54 7.41
N VAL A 6 1.76 -0.71 6.39
CA VAL A 6 2.77 -0.33 5.39
C VAL A 6 2.79 1.19 5.31
N THR A 7 3.98 1.78 5.28
CA THR A 7 4.16 3.23 5.07
C THR A 7 4.90 3.46 3.76
N CYS A 8 4.41 4.36 2.93
CA CYS A 8 5.12 4.81 1.75
C CYS A 8 6.33 5.63 2.19
N SER A 9 7.53 5.15 1.86
CA SER A 9 8.79 5.84 2.18
C SER A 9 8.95 7.18 1.46
N ASN A 10 8.28 7.37 0.32
CA ASN A 10 8.39 8.60 -0.48
C ASN A 10 7.52 9.75 0.07
N CYS A 11 6.27 9.49 0.44
CA CYS A 11 5.32 10.55 0.86
C CYS A 11 4.81 10.43 2.29
N GLY A 12 5.12 9.34 3.00
CA GLY A 12 4.63 9.10 4.36
C GLY A 12 3.18 8.61 4.46
N ALA A 13 2.50 8.34 3.34
CA ALA A 13 1.16 7.74 3.36
C ALA A 13 1.17 6.37 4.07
N GLY A 14 0.21 6.15 4.97
CA GLY A 14 0.06 4.91 5.74
C GLY A 14 -1.09 4.06 5.22
N PHE A 15 -0.89 2.74 5.17
CA PHE A 15 -1.86 1.77 4.67
C PHE A 15 -2.02 0.59 5.61
N ARG A 16 -3.26 0.12 5.76
CA ARG A 16 -3.56 -1.22 6.25
C ARG A 16 -3.44 -2.20 5.08
N ARG A 17 -2.44 -3.08 5.12
CA ARG A 17 -2.28 -4.22 4.20
C ARG A 17 -3.00 -5.45 4.75
N ILE A 18 -3.77 -6.13 3.91
CA ILE A 18 -4.52 -7.33 4.24
C ILE A 18 -4.14 -8.43 3.26
N GLU A 19 -3.69 -9.57 3.78
CA GLU A 19 -3.29 -10.73 2.99
C GLU A 19 -4.21 -11.92 3.29
N LEU A 20 -4.77 -12.50 2.22
CA LEU A 20 -5.65 -13.66 2.28
C LEU A 20 -4.98 -14.88 1.63
N TRP A 21 -4.24 -15.63 2.45
CA TRP A 21 -3.66 -16.93 2.13
C TRP A 21 -4.58 -17.99 1.52
N SER A 22 -5.90 -17.93 1.73
CA SER A 22 -6.86 -18.92 1.23
C SER A 22 -7.38 -18.62 -0.19
N LYS A 23 -6.96 -17.49 -0.80
CA LYS A 23 -7.41 -17.08 -2.14
C LYS A 23 -6.23 -16.55 -2.93
N PRO A 24 -5.99 -17.03 -4.17
CA PRO A 24 -4.97 -16.45 -5.03
C PRO A 24 -5.32 -15.01 -5.44
N GLY A 25 -4.30 -14.24 -5.78
CA GLY A 25 -4.43 -12.88 -6.30
C GLY A 25 -3.89 -12.78 -7.73
N ASP A 26 -3.77 -11.55 -8.22
CA ASP A 26 -3.13 -11.28 -9.50
C ASP A 26 -1.66 -10.88 -9.32
N LYS A 27 -0.86 -11.15 -10.35
CA LYS A 27 0.52 -10.62 -10.44
C LYS A 27 0.46 -9.13 -10.78
N GLY A 28 1.34 -8.35 -10.20
CA GLY A 28 1.41 -6.91 -10.49
C GLY A 28 2.10 -6.13 -9.39
N GLU A 29 1.90 -4.81 -9.38
CA GLU A 29 2.47 -3.91 -8.40
C GLU A 29 1.37 -3.09 -7.73
N TYR A 30 1.53 -2.82 -6.43
CA TYR A 30 0.73 -1.81 -5.76
C TYR A 30 1.54 -0.52 -5.63
N HIS A 31 1.04 0.51 -6.30
CA HIS A 31 1.57 1.85 -6.22
C HIS A 31 0.85 2.64 -5.14
N CYS A 32 1.57 3.53 -4.47
CA CYS A 32 0.99 4.48 -3.54
C CYS A 32 0.01 5.40 -4.29
N PRO A 33 -1.30 5.40 -3.99
CA PRO A 33 -2.27 6.24 -4.69
C PRO A 33 -2.08 7.75 -4.48
N VAL A 34 -1.13 8.16 -3.62
CA VAL A 34 -0.84 9.57 -3.34
C VAL A 34 0.33 10.11 -4.16
N CYS A 35 1.39 9.31 -4.37
CA CYS A 35 2.61 9.76 -5.03
C CYS A 35 3.14 8.80 -6.09
N ASP A 36 2.37 7.77 -6.42
CA ASP A 36 2.64 6.76 -7.45
C ASP A 36 3.90 5.91 -7.25
N SER A 37 4.57 6.02 -6.10
CA SER A 37 5.74 5.19 -5.79
C SER A 37 5.33 3.74 -5.53
N ALA A 38 6.03 2.78 -6.15
CA ALA A 38 5.82 1.35 -5.95
C ALA A 38 6.07 0.95 -4.49
N LEU A 39 5.14 0.21 -3.89
CA LEU A 39 5.23 -0.25 -2.50
C LEU A 39 5.46 -1.75 -2.38
N GLU A 40 4.92 -2.54 -3.30
CA GLU A 40 5.03 -4.00 -3.27
C GLU A 40 4.79 -4.59 -4.65
N VAL A 41 5.49 -5.69 -4.96
CA VAL A 41 5.29 -6.52 -6.15
C VAL A 41 4.64 -7.82 -5.72
N PHE A 42 3.57 -8.23 -6.41
CA PHE A 42 2.81 -9.45 -6.14
C PHE A 42 3.16 -10.55 -7.13
N ASP A 43 3.36 -11.76 -6.60
CA ASP A 43 3.56 -12.97 -7.39
C ASP A 43 2.24 -13.69 -7.75
N GLY A 44 1.10 -13.17 -7.28
CA GLY A 44 -0.23 -13.73 -7.47
C GLY A 44 -0.59 -14.91 -6.57
N THR A 45 0.32 -15.38 -5.70
CA THR A 45 0.05 -16.54 -4.83
C THR A 45 -1.04 -16.28 -3.79
N LYS A 46 -1.23 -15.01 -3.42
CA LYS A 46 -2.18 -14.59 -2.39
C LYS A 46 -2.88 -13.31 -2.80
N LEU A 47 -4.18 -13.21 -2.49
CA LEU A 47 -4.93 -11.97 -2.62
C LEU A 47 -4.44 -10.97 -1.57
N ILE A 48 -4.03 -9.79 -2.03
CA ILE A 48 -3.57 -8.69 -1.19
C ILE A 48 -4.45 -7.47 -1.45
N ALA A 49 -4.83 -6.77 -0.39
CA ALA A 49 -5.60 -5.53 -0.46
C ALA A 49 -4.99 -4.47 0.46
N TYR A 50 -5.11 -3.20 0.05
CA TYR A 50 -4.66 -2.05 0.83
C TYR A 50 -5.81 -1.10 1.11
N ARG A 51 -5.80 -0.49 2.29
CA ARG A 51 -6.68 0.61 2.65
C ARG A 51 -5.82 1.75 3.18
N LEU A 52 -5.93 2.93 2.58
CA LEU A 52 -5.32 4.15 3.10
C LEU A 52 -5.83 4.42 4.52
N THR A 53 -4.91 4.59 5.48
CA THR A 53 -5.21 4.90 6.88
C THR A 53 -4.64 6.23 7.32
N ILE A 54 -3.54 6.67 6.70
CA ILE A 54 -2.93 7.97 6.93
C ILE A 54 -2.76 8.63 5.57
N GLN A 55 -3.56 9.66 5.29
CA GLN A 55 -3.27 10.56 4.18
C GLN A 55 -2.14 11.48 4.64
N PRO A 56 -1.02 11.56 3.90
CA PRO A 56 0.05 12.46 4.29
C PRO A 56 -0.49 13.89 4.18
N SER A 57 -0.34 14.67 5.25
CA SER A 57 -0.74 16.07 5.24
C SER A 57 0.19 16.79 4.26
N THR A 58 -0.36 17.34 3.19
CA THR A 58 0.30 18.37 2.39
C THR A 58 0.54 19.58 3.28
N ARG A 59 1.66 19.59 4.01
CA ARG A 59 2.17 20.78 4.69
C ARG A 59 3.67 20.90 4.50
N ALA A 60 4.06 21.00 3.23
CA ALA A 60 5.35 21.52 2.81
C ALA A 60 5.21 22.24 1.46
N LEU A 61 4.32 23.24 1.42
CA LEU A 61 4.56 24.43 0.61
C LEU A 61 4.51 25.59 1.61
N VAL A 62 5.63 25.83 2.28
CA VAL A 62 5.90 27.16 2.82
C VAL A 62 6.35 27.96 1.60
N ASN A 63 5.55 28.97 1.24
CA ASN A 63 5.87 29.97 0.22
C ASN A 63 7.26 30.57 0.44
#